data_AF-A0A7Y9YHS5-F1
#
_entry.id   AF-A0A7Y9YHS5-F1
#
_cell.length_a   1.000
_cell.length_b   1.000
_cell.length_c   1.000
_cell.angle_alpha   90.00
_cell.angle_beta   90.00
_cell.angle_gamma   90.00
#
_symmetry.space_group_name_H-M   'P 1'
#
loop_
_entity.id
_entity.type
_entity.pdbx_description
1 polymer ?
#
loop_
_entity_poly.entity_id
_entity_poly.type
_entity_poly.pdbx_seq_one_letter_code
_entity_poly.pdbx_strand_id
1 'polypeptide(L)'
;MRFTEHEMTRAMEAAAKSVLALRRANRRRDVEVVWAEMTRYQRYQVLDSLGDQVLPVLVALPDVEVAAGTRPTFTDAQVTAAVQEQMAAEGGGRLRRAVVLRARVALVQAALAGVPPRQDPDALVVPDHL
;
A
#
# COMPACT_ATOMS: atom_id res chain seq x y z
N MET A 1 -7.64 10.29 -11.08
CA MET A 1 -6.64 11.12 -10.40
C MET A 1 -5.56 10.22 -9.83
N ARG A 2 -4.34 10.75 -9.78
CA ARG A 2 -3.18 10.04 -9.24
C ARG A 2 -3.06 10.22 -7.73
N PHE A 3 -2.42 9.27 -7.07
CA PHE A 3 -2.02 9.40 -5.67
C PHE A 3 -1.03 10.56 -5.51
N THR A 4 -1.19 11.32 -4.44
CA THR A 4 -0.19 12.26 -3.94
C THR A 4 0.96 11.50 -3.28
N GLU A 5 2.10 12.18 -3.09
CA GLU A 5 3.25 11.60 -2.39
C GLU A 5 2.90 11.16 -0.96
N HIS A 6 2.09 11.96 -0.26
CA HIS A 6 1.63 11.63 1.10
C HIS A 6 0.79 10.34 1.10
N GLU A 7 -0.19 10.23 0.20
CA GLU A 7 -1.02 9.04 0.08
C GLU A 7 -0.20 7.80 -0.28
N MET A 8 0.76 7.94 -1.20
CA MET A 8 1.65 6.85 -1.61
C MET A 8 2.52 6.37 -0.44
N THR A 9 3.07 7.31 0.34
CA THR A 9 3.87 7.01 1.52
C THR A 9 3.06 6.24 2.56
N ARG A 10 1.82 6.68 2.84
CA ARG A 10 0.92 6.01 3.78
C ARG A 10 0.47 4.63 3.28
N ALA A 11 0.24 4.48 1.98
CA ALA A 11 -0.07 3.20 1.38
C ALA A 11 1.09 2.20 1.56
N MET A 12 2.32 2.63 1.25
CA MET A 12 3.52 1.80 1.43
C MET A 12 3.78 1.44 2.90
N GLU A 13 3.57 2.37 3.81
CA GLU A 13 3.65 2.12 5.26
C GLU A 13 2.65 1.04 5.70
N ALA A 14 1.40 1.11 5.25
CA ALA A 14 0.38 0.12 5.57
C ALA A 14 0.68 -1.26 4.99
N ALA A 15 1.18 -1.33 3.74
CA ALA A 15 1.67 -2.58 3.16
C ALA A 15 2.81 -3.18 3.98
N ALA A 16 3.80 -2.38 4.36
CA ALA A 16 4.92 -2.82 5.21
C ALA A 16 4.44 -3.37 6.56
N LYS A 17 3.54 -2.65 7.23
CA LYS A 17 2.93 -3.09 8.49
C LYS A 17 2.16 -4.41 8.32
N SER A 18 1.38 -4.57 7.25
CA SER A 18 0.66 -5.83 7.00
C SER A 18 1.60 -7.03 6.93
N VAL A 19 2.76 -6.90 6.28
CA VAL A 19 3.78 -7.95 6.21
C VAL A 19 4.43 -8.18 7.57
N LEU A 20 4.73 -7.12 8.32
CA LEU A 20 5.30 -7.21 9.66
C LEU A 20 4.37 -7.93 10.63
N ALA A 21 3.06 -7.69 10.56
CA ALA A 21 2.05 -8.35 11.41
C ALA A 21 1.99 -9.86 11.17
N LEU A 22 2.28 -10.33 9.95
CA LEU A 22 2.29 -11.75 9.61
C LEU A 22 3.57 -12.49 10.06
N ARG A 23 4.65 -11.77 10.39
CA ARG A 23 5.90 -12.39 10.83
C ARG A 23 5.70 -13.12 12.15
N ARG A 24 6.23 -14.35 12.25
CA ARG A 24 6.12 -15.18 13.47
C ARG A 24 6.61 -14.46 14.73
N ALA A 25 7.67 -13.66 14.62
CA ALA A 25 8.22 -12.87 15.71
C ALA A 25 7.25 -11.80 16.26
N ASN A 26 6.29 -11.36 15.45
CA ASN A 26 5.39 -10.25 15.77
C ASN A 26 3.94 -10.70 16.03
N ARG A 27 3.63 -12.00 15.95
CA ARG A 27 2.24 -12.52 16.02
C ARG A 27 1.44 -12.08 17.26
N ARG A 28 2.14 -11.75 18.37
CA ARG A 28 1.53 -11.32 19.64
C ARG A 28 1.76 -9.84 19.96
N ARG A 29 2.28 -9.07 19.01
CA ARG A 29 2.66 -7.67 19.20
C ARG A 29 1.74 -6.79 18.36
N ASP A 30 1.44 -5.61 18.87
CA ASP A 30 0.84 -4.56 18.05
C ASP A 30 1.85 -4.11 16.98
N VAL A 31 1.42 -4.14 15.72
CA VAL A 31 2.26 -3.78 14.59
C VAL A 31 2.65 -2.31 14.61
N GLU A 32 1.81 -1.43 15.17
CA GLU A 32 2.13 -0.01 15.30
C GLU A 32 3.31 0.20 16.24
N VAL A 33 3.35 -0.54 17.36
CA VAL A 33 4.47 -0.55 18.29
C VAL A 33 5.73 -1.12 17.64
N VAL A 34 5.62 -2.26 16.94
CA VAL A 34 6.74 -2.87 16.21
C VAL A 34 7.33 -1.88 15.20
N TRP A 35 6.48 -1.20 14.42
CA TRP A 35 6.92 -0.21 13.45
C TRP A 35 7.60 0.97 14.12
N ALA A 36 7.01 1.50 15.20
CA ALA A 36 7.55 2.63 15.95
C ALA A 36 8.95 2.35 16.53
N GLU A 37 9.20 1.14 17.01
CA GLU A 37 10.50 0.72 17.56
C GLU A 37 11.58 0.47 16.49
N MET A 38 11.20 0.23 15.23
CA MET A 38 12.17 -0.02 14.16
C MET A 38 13.00 1.23 13.87
N THR A 39 14.29 1.02 13.62
CA THR A 39 15.17 2.08 13.12
C THR A 39 14.78 2.49 11.71
N ARG A 40 15.19 3.69 11.28
CA ARG A 40 14.97 4.18 9.91
C ARG A 40 15.48 3.21 8.86
N TYR A 41 16.65 2.61 9.09
CA TYR A 41 17.24 1.64 8.16
C TYR A 41 16.40 0.35 8.06
N GLN A 42 15.91 -0.16 9.20
CA GLN A 42 15.05 -1.34 9.20
C GLN A 42 13.72 -1.09 8.47
N ARG A 43 13.12 0.10 8.66
CA ARG A 43 11.91 0.48 7.92
C ARG A 43 12.18 0.59 6.42
N TYR A 44 13.30 1.19 6.04
CA TYR A 44 13.74 1.27 4.64
C TYR A 44 13.87 -0.13 4.02
N GLN A 45 14.56 -1.07 4.67
CA GLN A 45 14.71 -2.45 4.14
C GLN A 45 13.36 -3.14 3.88
N VAL A 46 12.38 -2.93 4.77
CA VAL A 46 11.04 -3.49 4.55
C VAL A 46 10.35 -2.82 3.37
N LEU A 47 10.35 -1.48 3.31
CA LEU A 47 9.71 -0.72 2.24
C LEU A 47 10.34 -1.03 0.87
N ASP A 48 11.67 -1.07 0.80
CA ASP A 48 12.46 -1.39 -0.40
C ASP A 48 12.08 -2.76 -0.97
N SER A 49 11.96 -3.78 -0.11
CA SER A 49 11.55 -5.13 -0.52
C SER A 49 10.12 -5.23 -1.11
N LEU A 50 9.28 -4.21 -0.86
CA LEU A 50 7.91 -4.15 -1.35
C LEU A 50 7.76 -3.20 -2.55
N GLY A 51 8.72 -2.30 -2.77
CA GLY A 51 8.65 -1.24 -3.78
C GLY A 51 8.31 -1.77 -5.16
N ASP A 52 9.06 -2.76 -5.63
CA ASP A 52 8.88 -3.36 -6.97
C ASP A 52 7.57 -4.14 -7.14
N GLN A 53 6.91 -4.50 -6.04
CA GLN A 53 5.68 -5.30 -6.07
C GLN A 53 4.42 -4.46 -5.93
N VAL A 54 4.50 -3.33 -5.22
CA VAL A 54 3.33 -2.51 -4.84
C VAL A 54 3.27 -1.23 -5.65
N LEU A 55 4.38 -0.50 -5.81
CA LEU A 55 4.38 0.80 -6.46
C LEU A 55 3.93 0.74 -7.93
N PRO A 56 4.42 -0.20 -8.76
CA PRO A 56 3.96 -0.32 -10.15
C PRO A 56 2.45 -0.55 -10.24
N VAL A 57 1.88 -1.33 -9.32
CA VAL A 57 0.45 -1.62 -9.28
C VAL A 57 -0.35 -0.38 -8.91
N LEU A 58 0.05 0.34 -7.85
CA LEU A 58 -0.64 1.56 -7.41
C LEU A 58 -0.63 2.65 -8.50
N VAL A 59 0.44 2.73 -9.29
CA VAL A 59 0.54 3.66 -10.43
C VAL A 59 -0.31 3.22 -11.62
N ALA A 60 -0.48 1.91 -11.82
CA ALA A 60 -1.28 1.34 -12.92
C ALA A 60 -2.79 1.32 -12.64
N LEU A 61 -3.23 1.59 -11.40
CA LEU A 61 -4.65 1.68 -11.08
C LEU A 61 -5.33 2.78 -11.90
N PRO A 62 -6.61 2.58 -12.28
CA PRO A 62 -7.32 3.56 -13.09
C PRO A 62 -7.47 4.88 -12.35
N ASP A 63 -7.45 5.97 -13.10
CA ASP A 63 -7.75 7.29 -12.58
C ASP A 63 -9.20 7.34 -12.08
N VAL A 64 -9.39 7.58 -10.79
CA VAL A 64 -10.71 7.82 -10.16
C VAL A 64 -10.84 9.27 -9.71
N GLU A 65 -12.05 9.79 -9.59
CA GLU A 65 -12.30 11.09 -8.93
C GLU A 65 -12.57 10.84 -7.44
N VAL A 66 -11.97 11.64 -6.56
CA VAL A 66 -12.05 11.51 -5.11
C VAL A 66 -12.28 12.89 -4.53
N ALA A 67 -13.44 13.08 -3.94
CA ALA A 67 -13.77 14.31 -3.25
C ALA A 67 -12.84 14.51 -2.03
N ALA A 68 -12.57 15.77 -1.69
CA ALA A 68 -11.88 16.11 -0.44
C ALA A 68 -12.56 15.45 0.77
N GLY A 69 -11.76 14.96 1.72
CA GLY A 69 -12.23 14.25 2.90
C GLY A 69 -12.68 12.81 2.65
N THR A 70 -12.60 12.30 1.42
CA THR A 70 -12.94 10.90 1.09
C THR A 70 -11.71 10.12 0.65
N ARG A 71 -11.81 8.78 0.60
CA ARG A 71 -10.73 7.89 0.16
C ARG A 71 -10.99 7.39 -1.27
N PRO A 72 -9.95 7.12 -2.06
CA PRO A 72 -10.12 6.42 -3.32
C PRO A 72 -10.69 5.03 -3.08
N THR A 73 -11.63 4.61 -3.91
CA THR A 73 -12.23 3.27 -3.88
C THR A 73 -11.96 2.58 -5.21
N PHE A 74 -11.46 1.35 -5.13
CA PHE A 74 -11.22 0.49 -6.28
C PHE A 74 -11.99 -0.81 -6.08
N THR A 75 -12.52 -1.35 -7.16
CA THR A 75 -13.12 -2.68 -7.15
C THR A 75 -12.03 -3.76 -7.07
N ASP A 76 -12.36 -4.92 -6.52
CA ASP A 76 -11.47 -6.08 -6.48
C ASP A 76 -10.99 -6.50 -7.88
N ALA A 77 -11.86 -6.32 -8.90
CA ALA A 77 -11.53 -6.61 -10.29
C ALA A 77 -10.45 -5.66 -10.83
N GLN A 78 -10.55 -4.36 -10.55
CA GLN A 78 -9.53 -3.38 -10.94
C GLN A 78 -8.18 -3.66 -10.27
N VAL A 79 -8.18 -3.95 -8.97
CA VAL A 79 -6.95 -4.29 -8.25
C VAL A 79 -6.33 -5.57 -8.80
N THR A 80 -7.15 -6.60 -9.03
CA THR A 80 -6.68 -7.87 -9.58
C THR A 80 -6.10 -7.71 -10.98
N ALA A 81 -6.77 -6.94 -11.86
CA ALA A 81 -6.30 -6.67 -13.21
C ALA A 81 -4.96 -5.94 -13.20
N ALA A 82 -4.82 -4.87 -12.41
CA ALA A 82 -3.58 -4.12 -12.28
C ALA A 82 -2.42 -5.00 -11.77
N VAL A 83 -2.68 -5.87 -10.78
CA VAL A 83 -1.66 -6.84 -10.32
C VAL A 83 -1.30 -7.82 -11.43
N GLN A 84 -2.27 -8.35 -12.17
CA GLN A 84 -2.02 -9.30 -13.25
C GLN A 84 -1.19 -8.69 -14.38
N GLU A 85 -1.40 -7.43 -14.72
CA GLU A 85 -0.63 -6.70 -15.73
C GLU A 85 0.83 -6.52 -15.30
N GLN A 86 1.07 -6.23 -14.01
CA GLN A 86 2.43 -6.09 -13.47
C GLN A 86 3.11 -7.44 -13.20
N MET A 87 2.33 -8.51 -13.07
CA MET A 87 2.83 -9.88 -13.15
C MET A 87 3.13 -10.21 -14.61
N ALA A 88 4.28 -9.70 -15.11
CA ALA A 88 4.94 -10.24 -16.31
C ALA A 88 5.02 -11.77 -16.21
N ALA A 89 5.29 -12.48 -17.30
CA ALA A 89 5.30 -13.96 -17.37
C ALA A 89 6.34 -14.60 -16.40
N GLU A 90 6.09 -14.53 -15.11
CA GLU A 90 6.88 -15.07 -14.04
C GLU A 90 6.79 -16.59 -14.19
N GLY A 91 7.93 -17.21 -14.45
CA GLY A 91 8.04 -18.65 -14.65
C GLY A 91 7.49 -19.42 -13.45
N GLY A 92 6.71 -20.45 -13.73
CA GLY A 92 6.15 -21.33 -12.70
C GLY A 92 4.87 -22.02 -13.15
N GLY A 93 4.51 -23.11 -12.46
CA GLY A 93 3.24 -23.79 -12.69
C GLY A 93 2.03 -22.92 -12.33
N ARG A 94 0.86 -23.23 -12.92
CA ARG A 94 -0.41 -22.51 -12.74
C ARG A 94 -0.76 -22.24 -11.27
N LEU A 95 -0.50 -23.20 -10.39
CA LEU A 95 -0.77 -23.08 -8.95
C LEU A 95 0.09 -21.98 -8.29
N ARG A 96 1.41 -21.97 -8.55
CA ARG A 96 2.33 -20.98 -7.99
C ARG A 96 1.91 -19.58 -8.42
N ARG A 97 1.56 -19.40 -9.69
CA ARG A 97 1.09 -18.11 -10.22
C ARG A 97 -0.18 -17.62 -9.51
N ALA A 98 -1.15 -18.51 -9.28
CA ALA A 98 -2.38 -18.16 -8.56
C ALA A 98 -2.13 -17.73 -7.11
N VAL A 99 -1.20 -18.41 -6.42
CA VAL A 99 -0.81 -18.03 -5.03
C VAL A 99 -0.12 -16.67 -5.00
N VAL A 100 0.83 -16.42 -5.90
CA VAL A 100 1.53 -15.13 -5.99
C VAL A 100 0.55 -14.01 -6.29
N LEU A 101 -0.36 -14.21 -7.25
CA LEU A 101 -1.41 -13.24 -7.57
C LEU A 101 -2.25 -12.90 -6.33
N ARG A 102 -2.75 -13.91 -5.61
CA ARG A 102 -3.56 -13.69 -4.41
C ARG A 102 -2.79 -12.96 -3.32
N ALA A 103 -1.51 -13.29 -3.12
CA ALA A 103 -0.65 -12.62 -2.15
C ALA A 103 -0.41 -11.15 -2.51
N ARG A 104 -0.11 -10.85 -3.79
CA ARG A 104 0.08 -9.47 -4.27
C ARG A 104 -1.20 -8.65 -4.19
N VAL A 105 -2.35 -9.21 -4.57
CA VAL A 105 -3.64 -8.55 -4.41
C VAL A 105 -3.90 -8.21 -2.94
N ALA A 106 -3.69 -9.15 -2.02
CA ALA A 106 -3.86 -8.88 -0.58
C ALA A 106 -2.91 -7.78 -0.07
N LEU A 107 -1.67 -7.76 -0.55
CA LEU A 107 -0.68 -6.74 -0.20
C LEU A 107 -1.10 -5.34 -0.70
N VAL A 108 -1.58 -5.25 -1.94
CA VAL A 108 -2.06 -3.98 -2.53
C VAL A 108 -3.34 -3.51 -1.82
N GLN A 109 -4.25 -4.41 -1.48
CA GLN A 109 -5.43 -4.07 -0.69
C GLN A 109 -5.05 -3.52 0.71
N ALA A 110 -4.05 -4.11 1.36
CA ALA A 110 -3.51 -3.58 2.61
C ALA A 110 -2.89 -2.18 2.42
N ALA A 111 -2.22 -1.93 1.29
CA ALA A 111 -1.72 -0.60 0.95
C ALA A 111 -2.87 0.41 0.79
N LEU A 112 -3.89 0.07 0.01
CA LEU A 112 -5.06 0.93 -0.25
C LEU A 112 -5.85 1.25 1.03
N ALA A 113 -5.95 0.29 1.96
CA ALA A 113 -6.58 0.52 3.26
C ALA A 113 -5.84 1.57 4.12
N GLY A 114 -4.54 1.75 3.89
CA GLY A 114 -3.69 2.75 4.54
C GLY A 114 -3.78 4.16 3.94
N VAL A 115 -4.41 4.32 2.77
CA VAL A 115 -4.53 5.63 2.13
C VAL A 115 -5.41 6.54 2.99
N PRO A 116 -4.92 7.71 3.41
CA PRO A 116 -5.71 8.65 4.18
C PRO A 116 -6.80 9.30 3.30
N PRO A 117 -7.85 9.88 3.91
CA PRO A 117 -8.76 10.73 3.17
C PRO A 117 -8.02 11.87 2.45
N ARG A 118 -8.46 12.20 1.23
CA ARG A 118 -7.88 13.24 0.38
C ARG A 118 -7.91 14.58 1.11
N GLN A 119 -6.75 15.21 1.27
CA GLN A 119 -6.68 16.57 1.78
C GLN A 119 -7.23 17.54 0.72
N ASP A 120 -8.01 18.53 1.16
CA ASP A 120 -8.51 19.59 0.31
C ASP A 120 -7.35 20.54 -0.04
N PRO A 121 -7.01 20.73 -1.33
CA PRO A 121 -5.95 21.66 -1.73
C PRO A 121 -6.24 23.12 -1.35
N ASP A 122 -7.51 23.49 -1.17
CA ASP A 122 -7.92 24.85 -0.81
C ASP A 122 -8.08 25.05 0.70
N ALA A 123 -8.02 23.97 1.50
CA ALA A 123 -8.01 24.05 2.95
C ALA A 123 -6.59 24.33 3.46
N LEU A 124 -6.17 25.59 3.42
CA LEU A 124 -5.03 26.06 4.19
C LEU A 124 -5.31 25.88 5.69
N VAL A 125 -4.85 24.78 6.25
CA VAL A 125 -4.80 24.58 7.71
C VAL A 125 -3.65 25.41 8.25
N VAL A 126 -3.94 26.68 8.58
CA VAL A 126 -3.03 27.53 9.34
C VAL A 126 -3.11 27.08 10.81
N PRO A 127 -2.01 26.60 11.43
CA PRO A 127 -2.04 26.26 12.84
C PRO A 127 -2.20 27.53 13.69
N ASP A 128 -3.16 27.55 14.62
CA ASP A 128 -3.48 28.69 15.52
C ASP A 128 -2.40 29.00 16.57
N HIS A 129 -1.14 28.67 16.32
CA HIS A 129 -0.05 28.90 17.27
C HIS A 129 1.18 29.44 16.54
N LEU A 130 1.45 30.71 16.83
CA LEU A 130 2.74 31.38 16.68
C LEU A 130 3.35 31.60 18.07
#